data_AF-A0A7C4RQG5-F1
#
_entry.id   AF-A0A7C4RQG5-F1
#
_cell.length_a   1.000
_cell.length_b   1.000
_cell.length_c   1.000
_cell.angle_alpha   90.00
_cell.angle_beta   90.00
_cell.angle_gamma   90.00
#
_symmetry.space_group_name_H-M   'P 1'
#
loop_
_entity.id
_entity.type
_entity.pdbx_description
1 polymer ?
#
loop_
_entity_poly.entity_id
_entity_poly.type
_entity_poly.pdbx_seq_one_letter_code
_entity_poly.pdbx_strand_id
1 'polypeptide(L)'
;MRRVIWGLVLVFGFLSLSSVVFGASDKMRVAVIDFSNNVTGPESEQVEAVRRAITDMFITELWKTQMFSIVERSRLEAIAREHRLAQAGLVDATTAAQLGKLLGVEAIITGSITQFTLKKRGGFIPIPQLGGIAVGETEAFVTLDVRIVNVETGEIILVAKETGQATHSMGGVAFGGLIAGQGEAEGILAAATRQCVEKLVKKIGAIRARGGKMVYHVIRSERGRVYIDAGEANAGVTPGNYFAVYVEGEPIYGVKGELLGVEKNYIAVLEVEEVYPQYSIASVVKGKGVMRGDKVEPLFDPSAVEKINIRPRILAEGASGSPSQGQPGETPPPPPSAGGQTPPPPPPPPAPQSVSILNTGTTVEVIELWPISSDLKNNLIRLHKAGYYNYSKKNYSLAIQNYKLAFESYNGNYVACYWLGRIYYEMGRRKEAIEWWRKGLSINPNYEPVKNKLKEVGAL
;
A
#
# COMPACT_ATOMS: atom_id res chain seq x y z
N MET A 1 -44.17 19.92 -64.38
CA MET A 1 -43.61 18.55 -64.39
C MET A 1 -42.14 18.66 -64.02
N ARG A 2 -41.77 18.34 -62.77
CA ARG A 2 -41.12 17.08 -62.34
C ARG A 2 -39.64 16.94 -62.80
N ARG A 3 -38.73 17.11 -61.84
CA ARG A 3 -37.54 16.26 -61.48
C ARG A 3 -36.21 17.03 -61.34
N VAL A 4 -35.65 17.15 -60.12
CA VAL A 4 -34.66 16.29 -59.39
C VAL A 4 -33.27 16.97 -59.45
N ILE A 5 -32.79 17.58 -58.34
CA ILE A 5 -31.67 17.15 -57.45
C ILE A 5 -30.39 16.85 -58.27
N TRP A 6 -29.27 17.54 -58.09
CA TRP A 6 -28.27 17.32 -57.03
C TRP A 6 -27.47 18.59 -56.71
N GLY A 7 -27.38 18.91 -55.42
CA GLY A 7 -26.46 19.90 -54.87
C GLY A 7 -25.11 19.27 -54.54
N LEU A 8 -24.04 20.01 -54.80
CA LEU A 8 -22.68 19.71 -54.36
C LEU A 8 -22.19 20.93 -53.58
N VAL A 9 -22.57 20.98 -52.29
CA VAL A 9 -22.10 21.99 -51.35
C VAL A 9 -20.72 21.56 -50.87
N LEU A 10 -19.69 22.26 -51.35
CA LEU A 10 -18.33 22.21 -50.82
C LEU A 10 -18.34 22.76 -49.39
N VAL A 11 -18.38 21.86 -48.40
CA VAL A 11 -18.11 22.18 -47.00
C VAL A 11 -16.60 22.35 -46.86
N PHE A 12 -16.14 23.61 -46.88
CA PHE A 12 -14.80 23.97 -46.44
C PHE A 12 -14.73 23.75 -44.92
N GLY A 13 -14.23 22.59 -44.50
CA GLY A 13 -13.90 22.31 -43.11
C GLY A 13 -12.76 23.21 -42.65
N PHE A 14 -13.09 24.25 -41.90
CA PHE A 14 -12.12 25.06 -41.17
C PHE A 14 -11.57 24.21 -40.02
N LEU A 15 -10.50 23.44 -40.31
CA LEU A 15 -9.75 22.72 -39.28
C LEU A 15 -8.98 23.77 -38.46
N SER A 16 -9.60 24.28 -37.39
CA SER A 16 -8.86 25.02 -36.38
C SER A 16 -7.89 24.04 -35.72
N LEU A 17 -6.63 24.10 -36.13
CA LEU A 17 -5.51 23.51 -35.40
C LEU A 17 -5.51 24.19 -34.02
N SER A 18 -6.18 23.56 -33.05
CA SER A 18 -6.01 23.89 -31.65
C SER A 18 -4.57 23.54 -31.30
N SER A 19 -3.70 24.54 -31.33
CA SER A 19 -2.38 24.43 -30.73
C SER A 19 -2.59 24.01 -29.28
N VAL A 20 -2.34 22.74 -28.99
CA VAL A 20 -2.23 22.26 -27.62
C VAL A 20 -1.04 23.02 -27.04
N VAL A 21 -1.34 24.09 -26.31
CA VAL A 21 -0.37 24.73 -25.43
C VAL A 21 0.00 23.65 -24.43
N PHE A 22 1.14 22.99 -24.65
CA PHE A 22 1.78 22.19 -23.63
C PHE A 22 2.09 23.16 -22.48
N GLY A 23 1.22 23.17 -21.48
CA GLY A 23 1.46 23.89 -20.24
C GLY A 23 2.83 23.48 -19.73
N ALA A 24 3.65 24.48 -19.40
CA ALA A 24 4.91 24.28 -18.71
C ALA A 24 4.68 23.29 -17.57
N SER A 25 5.47 22.22 -17.53
CA SER A 25 5.39 21.21 -16.49
C SER A 25 5.62 21.89 -15.14
N ASP A 26 4.56 22.08 -14.36
CA ASP A 26 4.56 22.74 -13.05
C ASP A 26 5.20 21.83 -11.98
N LYS A 27 6.49 21.55 -12.19
CA LYS A 27 7.29 20.69 -11.31
C LYS A 27 7.74 21.51 -10.11
N MET A 28 6.99 21.44 -9.02
CA MET A 28 7.40 21.86 -7.67
C MET A 28 8.86 21.51 -7.42
N ARG A 29 9.65 22.55 -7.18
CA ARG A 29 11.09 22.49 -7.04
C ARG A 29 11.44 22.21 -5.59
N VAL A 30 12.08 21.08 -5.32
CA VAL A 30 12.30 20.58 -3.96
C VAL A 30 13.77 20.30 -3.68
N ALA A 31 14.20 20.57 -2.47
CA ALA A 31 15.49 20.10 -1.96
C ALA A 31 15.29 18.84 -1.12
N VAL A 32 16.13 17.82 -1.28
CA VAL A 32 16.14 16.64 -0.41
C VAL A 32 17.30 16.75 0.57
N ILE A 33 17.01 16.58 1.86
CA ILE A 33 18.01 16.49 2.92
C ILE A 33 18.28 15.01 3.19
N ASP A 34 19.54 14.67 3.46
CA ASP A 34 19.93 13.31 3.85
C ASP A 34 19.06 12.84 5.02
N PHE A 35 18.53 11.61 4.93
CA PHE A 35 17.67 11.08 5.97
C PHE A 35 18.40 10.98 7.30
N SER A 36 17.72 11.24 8.41
CA SER A 36 18.29 11.01 9.75
C SER A 36 18.19 9.54 10.14
N ASN A 37 19.10 9.11 11.01
CA ASN A 37 19.02 7.81 11.66
C ASN A 37 18.28 7.95 12.99
N ASN A 38 17.06 7.41 13.08
CA ASN A 38 16.28 7.38 14.31
C ASN A 38 16.16 5.95 14.85
N VAL A 39 16.96 5.00 14.35
CA VAL A 39 17.04 3.63 14.87
C VAL A 39 17.91 3.64 16.11
N THR A 40 17.39 3.06 17.19
CA THR A 40 18.11 2.91 18.47
C THR A 40 18.64 1.48 18.62
N GLY A 41 19.71 1.33 19.41
CA GLY A 41 20.33 0.02 19.65
C GLY A 41 21.40 -0.37 18.63
N PRO A 42 21.82 -1.65 18.62
CA PRO A 42 22.97 -2.13 17.82
C PRO A 42 22.83 -1.92 16.32
N GLU A 43 21.59 -1.86 15.82
CA GLU A 43 21.28 -1.68 14.39
C GLU A 43 21.60 -0.25 13.91
N SER A 44 21.74 0.72 14.82
CA SER A 44 21.97 2.13 14.51
C SER A 44 23.26 2.38 13.72
N GLU A 45 24.36 1.69 14.05
CA GLU A 45 25.64 1.86 13.35
C GLU A 45 25.56 1.37 11.89
N GLN A 46 24.86 0.26 11.67
CA GLN A 46 24.60 -0.26 10.33
C GLN A 46 23.76 0.72 9.51
N VAL A 47 22.74 1.34 10.13
CA VAL A 47 21.91 2.35 9.48
C VAL A 47 22.75 3.56 9.07
N GLU A 48 23.64 4.04 9.95
CA GLU A 48 24.46 5.20 9.64
C GLU A 48 25.36 4.96 8.42
N ALA A 49 25.90 3.74 8.27
CA ALA A 49 26.70 3.35 7.12
C ALA A 49 25.93 3.37 5.78
N VAL A 50 24.63 3.06 5.80
CA VAL A 50 23.80 2.94 4.57
C VAL A 50 22.86 4.13 4.34
N ARG A 51 22.74 5.04 5.31
CA ARG A 51 21.80 6.19 5.32
C ARG A 51 21.84 7.02 4.04
N ARG A 52 23.04 7.31 3.53
CA ARG A 52 23.23 8.04 2.27
C ARG A 52 22.72 7.25 1.06
N ALA A 53 23.03 5.96 0.98
CA ALA A 53 22.54 5.10 -0.11
C ALA A 53 21.01 5.00 -0.13
N ILE A 54 20.37 4.98 1.05
CA ILE A 54 18.91 5.02 1.16
C ILE A 54 18.35 6.36 0.63
N THR A 55 19.00 7.47 0.98
CA THR A 55 18.63 8.80 0.50
C THR A 55 18.77 8.90 -1.02
N ASP A 56 19.88 8.42 -1.59
CA ASP A 56 20.13 8.43 -3.04
C ASP A 56 19.11 7.58 -3.80
N MET A 57 18.75 6.42 -3.24
CA MET A 57 17.69 5.59 -3.81
C MET A 57 16.34 6.31 -3.78
N PHE A 58 16.01 6.99 -2.68
CA PHE A 58 14.80 7.80 -2.59
C PHE A 58 14.78 8.94 -3.62
N ILE A 59 15.88 9.69 -3.76
CA ILE A 59 16.03 10.74 -4.78
C ILE A 59 15.81 10.17 -6.18
N THR A 60 16.43 9.03 -6.46
CA THR A 60 16.32 8.34 -7.77
C THR A 60 14.87 7.95 -8.07
N GLU A 61 14.19 7.29 -7.13
CA GLU A 61 12.78 6.90 -7.30
C GLU A 61 11.87 8.12 -7.41
N LEU A 62 12.12 9.17 -6.62
CA LEU A 62 11.37 10.41 -6.69
C LEU A 62 11.56 11.12 -8.04
N TRP A 63 12.77 11.14 -8.59
CA TRP A 63 13.06 11.72 -9.90
C TRP A 63 12.35 10.98 -11.04
N LYS A 64 12.27 9.64 -10.97
CA LYS A 64 11.57 8.82 -11.97
C LYS A 64 10.09 9.18 -12.11
N THR A 65 9.47 9.69 -11.05
CA THR A 65 8.08 10.15 -11.12
C THR A 65 7.87 11.34 -12.06
N GLN A 66 8.94 12.08 -12.38
CA GLN A 66 8.92 13.31 -13.17
C GLN A 66 8.01 14.42 -12.61
N MET A 67 7.49 14.29 -11.38
CA MET A 67 6.68 15.33 -10.77
C MET A 67 7.56 16.42 -10.17
N PHE A 68 8.70 16.07 -9.57
CA PHE A 68 9.55 17.01 -8.83
C PHE A 68 10.74 17.50 -9.67
N SER A 69 11.12 18.78 -9.49
CA SER A 69 12.45 19.27 -9.87
C SER A 69 13.34 19.19 -8.64
N ILE A 70 14.26 18.23 -8.59
CA ILE A 70 15.02 17.92 -7.37
C ILE A 70 16.36 18.66 -7.37
N VAL A 71 16.70 19.25 -6.23
CA VAL A 71 17.99 19.87 -5.95
C VAL A 71 18.65 19.12 -4.80
N GLU A 72 19.84 18.58 -5.03
CA GLU A 72 20.63 17.92 -3.99
C GLU A 72 21.39 18.95 -3.15
N ARG A 73 21.11 19.01 -1.84
CA ARG A 73 21.74 20.00 -0.94
C ARG A 73 23.18 19.62 -0.58
N SER A 74 23.47 18.33 -0.41
CA SER A 74 24.79 17.82 0.00
C SER A 74 25.92 18.16 -1.00
N ARG A 75 25.62 18.21 -2.30
CA ARG A 75 26.58 18.61 -3.35
C ARG A 75 26.83 20.11 -3.42
N LEU A 76 25.84 20.91 -3.05
CA LEU A 76 25.97 22.38 -3.01
C LEU A 76 26.63 22.87 -1.73
N GLU A 77 26.57 22.12 -0.63
CA GLU A 77 27.39 22.42 0.55
C GLU A 77 28.88 22.16 0.32
N ALA A 78 29.27 21.23 -0.55
CA ALA A 78 30.67 21.06 -0.95
C ALA A 78 31.17 22.31 -1.72
N ILE A 79 30.36 22.79 -2.66
CA ILE A 79 30.64 24.01 -3.44
C ILE A 79 30.56 25.28 -2.56
N ALA A 80 29.60 25.35 -1.63
CA ALA A 80 29.46 26.47 -0.71
C ALA A 80 30.54 26.46 0.38
N ARG A 81 31.05 25.29 0.79
CA ARG A 81 32.24 25.18 1.65
C ARG A 81 33.51 25.57 0.90
N GLU A 82 33.69 25.15 -0.35
CA GLU A 82 34.81 25.59 -1.20
C GLU A 82 34.78 27.12 -1.43
N HIS A 83 33.60 27.69 -1.66
CA HIS A 83 33.46 29.14 -1.84
C HIS A 83 33.58 29.93 -0.52
N ARG A 84 33.12 29.38 0.62
CA ARG A 84 33.25 30.01 1.95
C ARG A 84 34.62 29.81 2.62
N LEU A 85 35.39 28.79 2.24
CA LEU A 85 36.79 28.64 2.66
C LEU A 85 37.72 29.59 1.91
N ALA A 86 37.34 30.03 0.70
CA ALA A 86 38.03 31.10 -0.03
C ALA A 86 37.77 32.51 0.57
N GLN A 87 36.71 32.69 1.35
CA GLN A 87 36.35 33.93 2.04
C GLN A 87 36.29 33.70 3.56
N ALA A 88 37.44 33.40 4.14
CA ALA A 88 37.61 33.28 5.58
C ALA A 88 37.31 34.63 6.27
N GLY A 89 36.20 34.69 7.01
CA GLY A 89 35.97 35.75 7.98
C GLY A 89 34.49 35.98 8.26
N LEU A 90 34.02 35.43 9.38
CA LEU A 90 32.72 35.66 10.05
C LEU A 90 31.54 34.82 9.55
N VAL A 91 30.89 34.11 10.47
CA VAL A 91 29.61 33.42 10.24
C VAL A 91 28.64 33.85 11.34
N ASP A 92 27.48 34.37 10.96
CA ASP A 92 26.32 34.62 11.82
C ASP A 92 25.08 33.87 11.31
N ALA A 93 24.10 33.66 12.20
CA ALA A 93 22.90 32.81 12.06
C ALA A 93 21.96 33.17 10.89
N THR A 94 22.06 34.39 10.33
CA THR A 94 21.33 34.86 9.13
C THR A 94 21.66 34.07 7.86
N THR A 95 22.81 33.40 7.84
CA THR A 95 23.38 32.70 6.68
C THR A 95 22.60 31.43 6.29
N ALA A 96 21.91 30.79 7.23
CA ALA A 96 21.17 29.55 6.99
C ALA A 96 19.82 29.77 6.28
N ALA A 97 19.10 30.85 6.60
CA ALA A 97 17.84 31.22 5.93
C ALA A 97 18.07 31.74 4.50
N GLN A 98 19.18 32.46 4.27
CA GLN A 98 19.60 32.88 2.92
C GLN A 98 19.98 31.71 2.02
N LEU A 99 20.54 30.63 2.58
CA LEU A 99 20.85 29.39 1.87
C LEU A 99 19.60 28.72 1.26
N GLY A 100 18.44 28.80 1.93
CA GLY A 100 17.17 28.32 1.39
C GLY A 100 16.67 29.13 0.19
N LYS A 101 16.72 30.47 0.28
CA LYS A 101 16.42 31.39 -0.85
C LYS A 101 17.39 31.22 -2.02
N LEU A 102 18.69 31.02 -1.74
CA LEU A 102 19.74 30.79 -2.75
C LEU A 102 19.48 29.56 -3.63
N LEU A 103 18.83 28.54 -3.07
CA LEU A 103 18.53 27.32 -3.81
C LEU A 103 17.28 27.43 -4.67
N GLY A 104 16.40 28.43 -4.46
CA GLY A 104 15.18 28.66 -5.25
C GLY A 104 14.19 27.49 -5.23
N VAL A 105 14.13 26.75 -4.11
CA VAL A 105 13.22 25.61 -3.92
C VAL A 105 11.97 26.05 -3.15
N GLU A 106 10.82 25.51 -3.53
CA GLU A 106 9.51 25.77 -2.91
C GLU A 106 9.32 24.97 -1.61
N ALA A 107 9.90 23.77 -1.55
CA ALA A 107 9.83 22.90 -0.38
C ALA A 107 11.11 22.10 -0.13
N ILE A 108 11.22 21.62 1.10
CA ILE A 108 12.29 20.72 1.56
C ILE A 108 11.68 19.38 1.92
N ILE A 109 12.29 18.30 1.43
CA ILE A 109 11.97 16.93 1.81
C ILE A 109 13.00 16.49 2.86
N THR A 110 12.50 16.13 4.04
CA THR A 110 13.29 15.51 5.10
C THR A 110 12.74 14.12 5.37
N GLY A 111 13.55 13.25 5.97
CA GLY A 111 13.06 11.95 6.37
C GLY A 111 13.93 11.32 7.44
N SER A 112 13.42 10.27 8.06
CA SER A 112 14.12 9.48 9.05
C SER A 112 13.93 7.99 8.79
N ILE A 113 15.01 7.24 9.04
CA ILE A 113 14.97 5.78 9.08
C ILE A 113 14.59 5.41 10.52
N THR A 114 13.40 4.85 10.68
CA THR A 114 12.82 4.55 12.01
C THR A 114 12.84 3.07 12.34
N GLN A 115 13.06 2.21 11.34
CA GLN A 115 13.26 0.78 11.54
C GLN A 115 14.22 0.24 10.48
N PHE A 116 15.16 -0.61 10.90
CA PHE A 116 16.10 -1.27 10.01
C PHE A 116 16.56 -2.59 10.65
N THR A 117 15.67 -3.58 10.66
CA THR A 117 15.78 -4.76 11.54
C THR A 117 15.78 -6.04 10.73
N LEU A 118 16.58 -7.02 11.18
CA LEU A 118 16.55 -8.40 10.71
C LEU A 118 15.96 -9.33 11.77
N LYS A 119 14.86 -10.01 11.45
CA LYS A 119 14.29 -11.07 12.29
C LYS A 119 14.67 -12.42 11.72
N LYS A 120 15.47 -13.16 12.47
CA LYS A 120 15.81 -14.55 12.15
C LYS A 120 14.88 -15.48 12.94
N ARG A 121 14.18 -16.36 12.23
CA ARG A 121 13.44 -17.49 12.80
C ARG A 121 14.13 -18.78 12.37
N GLY A 122 14.19 -19.76 13.24
CA GLY A 122 14.80 -21.03 12.91
C GLY A 122 14.24 -22.17 13.74
N GLY A 123 14.44 -23.39 13.25
CA GLY A 123 14.02 -24.61 13.93
C GLY A 123 14.88 -25.79 13.50
N PHE A 124 15.05 -26.73 14.42
CA PHE A 124 15.72 -28.00 14.16
C PHE A 124 14.72 -29.14 14.35
N ILE A 125 14.62 -30.01 13.35
CA ILE A 125 13.79 -31.22 13.39
C ILE A 125 14.73 -32.42 13.54
N PRO A 126 14.81 -33.06 14.72
CA PRO A 126 15.66 -34.23 14.91
C PRO A 126 15.15 -35.44 14.12
N ILE A 127 16.07 -36.13 13.45
CA ILE A 127 15.83 -37.40 12.75
C ILE A 127 16.72 -38.48 13.40
N PRO A 128 16.13 -39.44 14.13
CA PRO A 128 16.89 -40.49 14.81
C PRO A 128 17.89 -41.18 13.85
N GLN A 129 19.13 -41.36 14.31
CA GLN A 129 20.24 -42.03 13.59
C GLN A 129 20.74 -41.35 12.28
N LEU A 130 20.05 -40.32 11.79
CA LEU A 130 20.35 -39.62 10.52
C LEU A 130 20.68 -38.12 10.70
N GLY A 131 20.67 -37.61 11.93
CA GLY A 131 20.94 -36.20 12.23
C GLY A 131 19.64 -35.40 12.39
N GLY A 132 19.48 -34.28 11.68
CA GLY A 132 18.24 -33.52 11.65
C GLY A 132 18.20 -32.43 10.58
N ILE A 133 17.04 -31.82 10.39
CA ILE A 133 16.83 -30.77 9.39
C ILE A 133 16.83 -29.42 10.09
N ALA A 134 17.68 -28.51 9.63
CA ALA A 134 17.69 -27.12 10.03
C ALA A 134 16.89 -26.28 9.03
N VAL A 135 15.87 -25.58 9.51
CA VAL A 135 15.13 -24.59 8.74
C VAL A 135 15.39 -23.22 9.34
N GLY A 136 15.64 -22.24 8.48
CA GLY A 136 15.84 -20.85 8.85
C GLY A 136 15.01 -19.94 7.96
N GLU A 137 14.54 -18.84 8.51
CA GLU A 137 13.90 -17.77 7.78
C GLU A 137 14.47 -16.46 8.31
N THR A 138 14.88 -15.58 7.41
CA THR A 138 15.31 -14.22 7.74
C THR A 138 14.32 -13.26 7.11
N GLU A 139 13.69 -12.42 7.91
CA GLU A 139 12.81 -11.35 7.49
C GLU A 139 13.51 -10.01 7.75
N ALA A 140 13.49 -9.11 6.77
CA ALA A 140 14.00 -7.75 6.89
C ALA A 140 12.84 -6.76 6.92
N PHE A 141 12.91 -5.78 7.82
CA PHE A 141 11.94 -4.69 7.95
C PHE A 141 12.66 -3.35 7.89
N VAL A 142 12.24 -2.49 6.97
CA VAL A 142 12.76 -1.13 6.81
C VAL A 142 11.58 -0.17 6.83
N THR A 143 11.60 0.81 7.73
CA THR A 143 10.54 1.83 7.83
C THR A 143 11.13 3.22 7.66
N LEU A 144 10.54 3.98 6.75
CA LEU A 144 10.91 5.36 6.44
C LEU A 144 9.74 6.29 6.74
N ASP A 145 10.03 7.41 7.38
CA ASP A 145 9.10 8.53 7.61
C ASP A 145 9.66 9.74 6.85
N VAL A 146 8.86 10.32 5.95
CA VAL A 146 9.24 11.46 5.11
C VAL A 146 8.25 12.60 5.30
N ARG A 147 8.79 13.81 5.40
CA ARG A 147 8.05 15.07 5.51
C ARG A 147 8.46 15.99 4.36
N ILE A 148 7.48 16.66 3.76
CA ILE A 148 7.71 17.73 2.79
C ILE A 148 7.25 19.03 3.44
N VAL A 149 8.14 20.02 3.51
CA VAL A 149 7.94 21.27 4.27
C VAL A 149 8.06 22.46 3.34
N ASN A 150 7.07 23.34 3.31
CA ASN A 150 7.09 24.58 2.55
C ASN A 150 8.21 25.49 3.08
N VAL A 151 9.05 26.04 2.20
CA VAL A 151 10.18 26.89 2.61
C VAL A 151 9.74 28.29 3.06
N GLU A 152 8.65 28.81 2.50
CA GLU A 152 8.14 30.15 2.80
C GLU A 152 7.36 30.17 4.12
N THR A 153 6.47 29.21 4.35
CA THR A 153 5.62 29.17 5.56
C THR A 153 6.19 28.30 6.67
N GLY A 154 7.10 27.38 6.37
CA GLY A 154 7.58 26.36 7.32
C GLY A 154 6.56 25.26 7.60
N GLU A 155 5.40 25.26 6.93
CA GLU A 155 4.34 24.28 7.15
C GLU A 155 4.67 22.93 6.49
N ILE A 156 4.25 21.84 7.13
CA ILE A 156 4.36 20.50 6.54
C ILE A 156 3.24 20.35 5.50
N ILE A 157 3.65 20.23 4.23
CA ILE A 157 2.78 19.99 3.07
C ILE A 157 2.32 18.53 3.06
N LEU A 158 3.21 17.60 3.42
CA LEU A 158 2.97 16.17 3.29
C LEU A 158 3.76 15.39 4.33
N VAL A 159 3.13 14.37 4.91
CA VAL A 159 3.79 13.32 5.68
C VAL A 159 3.49 11.98 5.02
N ALA A 160 4.51 11.15 4.86
CA ALA A 160 4.35 9.78 4.39
C ALA A 160 5.27 8.85 5.18
N LYS A 161 4.67 7.80 5.72
CA LYS A 161 5.36 6.69 6.39
C LYS A 161 5.04 5.40 5.68
N GLU A 162 6.05 4.58 5.43
CA GLU A 162 5.89 3.26 4.80
C GLU A 162 6.90 2.25 5.36
N THR A 163 6.54 0.97 5.27
CA THR A 163 7.40 -0.17 5.64
C THR A 163 7.61 -1.10 4.45
N GLY A 164 8.87 -1.35 4.14
CA GLY A 164 9.31 -2.40 3.23
C GLY A 164 9.68 -3.67 3.97
N GLN A 165 9.37 -4.80 3.34
CA GLN A 165 9.60 -6.13 3.89
C GLN A 165 10.17 -7.05 2.82
N ALA A 166 11.16 -7.85 3.21
CA ALA A 166 11.73 -8.89 2.37
C ALA A 166 12.05 -10.13 3.21
N THR A 167 11.84 -11.32 2.64
CA THR A 167 11.98 -12.59 3.35
C THR A 167 12.86 -13.54 2.55
N HIS A 168 13.82 -14.19 3.23
CA HIS A 168 14.64 -15.25 2.68
C HIS A 168 14.59 -16.49 3.58
N SER A 169 14.16 -17.62 3.03
CA SER A 169 14.20 -18.93 3.69
C SER A 169 15.51 -19.67 3.38
N MET A 170 16.12 -20.26 4.40
CA MET A 170 17.32 -21.09 4.30
C MET A 170 16.99 -22.52 4.76
N GLY A 171 17.57 -23.51 4.08
CA GLY A 171 17.44 -24.92 4.44
C GLY A 171 18.79 -25.60 4.53
N GLY A 172 18.97 -26.45 5.54
CA GLY A 172 20.20 -27.21 5.73
C GLY A 172 19.98 -28.57 6.37
N VAL A 173 20.95 -29.45 6.15
CA VAL A 173 21.05 -30.76 6.80
C VAL A 173 22.05 -30.64 7.94
N ALA A 174 21.70 -31.16 9.12
CA ALA A 174 22.55 -31.12 10.30
C ALA A 174 22.90 -32.54 10.77
N PHE A 175 24.18 -32.82 10.97
CA PHE A 175 24.68 -34.13 11.39
C PHE A 175 25.81 -33.98 12.40
N GLY A 176 25.72 -34.64 13.57
CA GLY A 176 26.78 -34.62 14.58
C GLY A 176 27.16 -33.22 15.09
N GLY A 177 26.24 -32.25 15.07
CA GLY A 177 26.50 -30.85 15.45
C GLY A 177 26.98 -29.93 14.32
N LEU A 178 27.28 -30.48 13.14
CA LEU A 178 27.61 -29.71 11.94
C LEU A 178 26.32 -29.39 11.16
N ILE A 179 26.13 -28.14 10.73
CA ILE A 179 25.02 -27.72 9.87
C ILE A 179 25.57 -27.38 8.48
N ALA A 180 25.18 -28.14 7.46
CA ALA A 180 25.47 -27.86 6.05
C ALA A 180 24.20 -27.32 5.38
N GLY A 181 24.20 -26.06 4.98
CA GLY A 181 23.04 -25.39 4.37
C GLY A 181 23.38 -24.54 3.16
N GLN A 182 22.38 -24.31 2.31
CA GLN A 182 22.42 -23.31 1.24
C GLN A 182 21.38 -22.22 1.51
N GLY A 183 21.83 -20.97 1.50
CA GLY A 183 21.02 -19.77 1.68
C GLY A 183 21.94 -18.57 1.84
N GLU A 184 21.94 -17.67 0.87
CA GLU A 184 22.77 -16.46 0.89
C GLU A 184 21.86 -15.29 1.26
N ALA A 185 21.86 -14.90 2.53
CA ALA A 185 21.01 -13.84 3.06
C ALA A 185 21.44 -12.42 2.64
N GLU A 186 22.42 -12.30 1.75
CA GLU A 186 22.95 -11.00 1.31
C GLU A 186 21.88 -10.20 0.55
N GLY A 187 21.79 -8.90 0.86
CA GLY A 187 20.91 -7.98 0.15
C GLY A 187 19.42 -7.98 0.57
N ILE A 188 19.00 -8.77 1.56
CA ILE A 188 17.59 -8.77 2.00
C ILE A 188 17.13 -7.43 2.58
N LEU A 189 18.00 -6.74 3.34
CA LEU A 189 17.75 -5.37 3.80
C LEU A 189 17.67 -4.39 2.63
N ALA A 190 18.49 -4.55 1.60
CA ALA A 190 18.42 -3.73 0.40
C ALA A 190 17.08 -3.94 -0.35
N ALA A 191 16.60 -5.18 -0.44
CA ALA A 191 15.30 -5.50 -1.02
C ALA A 191 14.14 -4.87 -0.24
N ALA A 192 14.16 -4.98 1.10
CA ALA A 192 13.18 -4.32 1.97
C ALA A 192 13.26 -2.79 1.82
N THR A 193 14.47 -2.21 1.78
CA THR A 193 14.66 -0.77 1.58
C THR A 193 14.08 -0.31 0.25
N ARG A 194 14.35 -1.02 -0.86
CA ARG A 194 13.81 -0.69 -2.18
C ARG A 194 12.29 -0.71 -2.17
N GLN A 195 11.70 -1.78 -1.63
CA GLN A 195 10.25 -1.89 -1.53
C GLN A 195 9.65 -0.75 -0.69
N CYS A 196 10.31 -0.36 0.40
CA CYS A 196 9.88 0.77 1.23
C CYS A 196 9.87 2.08 0.44
N VAL A 197 10.97 2.39 -0.26
CA VAL A 197 11.11 3.62 -1.05
C VAL A 197 10.09 3.66 -2.19
N GLU A 198 9.88 2.57 -2.91
CA GLU A 198 8.90 2.50 -4.01
C GLU A 198 7.47 2.79 -3.51
N LYS A 199 7.05 2.16 -2.40
CA LYS A 199 5.74 2.44 -1.78
C LYS A 199 5.62 3.92 -1.37
N LEU A 200 6.67 4.44 -0.74
CA LEU A 200 6.71 5.80 -0.23
C LEU A 200 6.60 6.84 -1.35
N VAL A 201 7.39 6.69 -2.41
CA VAL A 201 7.36 7.58 -3.58
C VAL A 201 6.03 7.48 -4.30
N LYS A 202 5.46 6.28 -4.45
CA LYS A 202 4.13 6.09 -5.03
C LYS A 202 3.06 6.85 -4.24
N LYS A 203 3.13 6.82 -2.91
CA LYS A 203 2.21 7.54 -2.02
C LYS A 203 2.39 9.06 -2.13
N ILE A 204 3.63 9.55 -2.08
CA ILE A 204 3.96 10.96 -2.29
C ILE A 204 3.40 11.43 -3.64
N GLY A 205 3.57 10.63 -4.69
CA GLY A 205 3.06 10.96 -6.01
C GLY A 205 1.54 10.96 -6.13
N ALA A 206 0.87 10.01 -5.50
CA ALA A 206 -0.59 10.00 -5.44
C ALA A 206 -1.15 11.24 -4.72
N ILE A 207 -0.50 11.68 -3.63
CA ILE A 207 -0.89 12.89 -2.89
C ILE A 207 -0.65 14.14 -3.74
N ARG A 208 0.51 14.20 -4.39
CA ARG A 208 0.84 15.33 -5.25
C ARG A 208 -0.06 15.45 -6.48
N ALA A 209 -0.41 14.34 -7.12
CA ALA A 209 -1.34 14.34 -8.26
C ALA A 209 -2.74 14.90 -7.90
N ARG A 210 -3.08 14.94 -6.61
CA ARG A 210 -4.30 15.58 -6.08
C ARG A 210 -4.10 17.07 -5.75
N GLY A 211 -2.99 17.68 -6.15
CA GLY A 211 -2.68 19.10 -5.94
C GLY A 211 -2.23 19.45 -4.51
N GLY A 212 -1.64 18.50 -3.77
CA GLY A 212 -1.17 18.73 -2.39
C GLY A 212 -2.29 18.96 -1.36
N LYS A 213 -3.53 19.10 -1.80
CA LYS A 213 -4.73 19.20 -0.97
C LYS A 213 -5.14 17.81 -0.50
N MET A 214 -4.57 17.38 0.62
CA MET A 214 -5.17 16.32 1.44
C MET A 214 -6.38 16.91 2.16
N VAL A 215 -7.46 17.17 1.41
CA VAL A 215 -8.73 17.61 1.99
C VAL A 215 -9.41 16.38 2.58
N TYR A 216 -9.36 16.30 3.89
CA TYR A 216 -10.11 15.34 4.67
C TYR A 216 -11.52 15.86 4.89
N HIS A 217 -12.41 15.00 5.35
CA HIS A 217 -13.79 15.33 5.63
C HIS A 217 -14.20 14.82 7.00
N VAL A 218 -15.14 15.54 7.60
CA VAL A 218 -15.87 15.06 8.76
C VAL A 218 -16.77 13.91 8.32
N ILE A 219 -16.53 12.72 8.88
CA ILE A 219 -17.36 11.53 8.65
C ILE A 219 -18.61 11.58 9.53
N ARG A 220 -18.45 12.03 10.78
CA ARG A 220 -19.51 12.03 11.81
C ARG A 220 -19.18 13.01 12.93
N SER A 221 -20.19 13.64 13.52
CA SER A 221 -20.05 14.53 14.69
C SER A 221 -21.18 14.22 15.68
N GLU A 222 -20.84 13.64 16.83
CA GLU A 222 -21.81 13.22 17.85
C GLU A 222 -21.25 13.43 19.26
N ARG A 223 -22.05 14.03 20.15
CA ARG A 223 -21.72 14.21 21.59
C ARG A 223 -20.35 14.87 21.84
N GLY A 224 -19.96 15.85 21.01
CA GLY A 224 -18.69 16.57 21.16
C GLY A 224 -17.47 15.85 20.57
N ARG A 225 -17.64 14.63 20.02
CA ARG A 225 -16.60 13.89 19.29
C ARG A 225 -16.82 13.98 17.79
N VAL A 226 -15.75 14.28 17.07
CA VAL A 226 -15.72 14.44 15.62
C VAL A 226 -14.83 13.37 15.01
N TYR A 227 -15.36 12.64 14.04
CA TYR A 227 -14.65 11.61 13.29
C TYR A 227 -14.22 12.22 11.96
N ILE A 228 -12.94 12.18 11.64
CA ILE A 228 -12.38 12.70 10.39
C ILE A 228 -11.68 11.57 9.62
N ASP A 229 -11.78 11.54 8.29
CA ASP A 229 -11.14 10.53 7.43
C ASP A 229 -9.61 10.72 7.27
N ALA A 230 -8.98 11.31 8.29
CA ALA A 230 -7.54 11.47 8.45
C ALA A 230 -7.05 10.53 9.56
N GLY A 231 -6.27 9.51 9.24
CA GLY A 231 -5.68 8.54 10.17
C GLY A 231 -4.17 8.40 10.04
N GLU A 232 -3.57 7.48 10.80
CA GLU A 232 -2.10 7.31 10.82
C GLU A 232 -1.56 6.96 9.42
N ALA A 233 -2.19 6.02 8.73
CA ALA A 233 -1.64 5.46 7.49
C ALA A 233 -1.92 6.34 6.27
N ASN A 234 -3.07 7.02 6.19
CA ASN A 234 -3.41 7.86 5.04
C ASN A 234 -3.02 9.34 5.24
N ALA A 235 -2.94 9.81 6.48
CA ALA A 235 -2.74 11.23 6.80
C ALA A 235 -1.59 11.50 7.79
N GLY A 236 -0.97 10.46 8.36
CA GLY A 236 0.13 10.65 9.32
C GLY A 236 -0.31 11.21 10.67
N VAL A 237 -1.59 11.11 11.01
CA VAL A 237 -2.13 11.68 12.25
C VAL A 237 -1.55 10.99 13.48
N THR A 238 -1.23 11.77 14.51
CA THR A 238 -0.91 11.30 15.87
C THR A 238 -1.85 11.94 16.89
N PRO A 239 -2.09 11.31 18.06
CA PRO A 239 -2.78 11.98 19.16
C PRO A 239 -2.15 13.34 19.50
N GLY A 240 -2.96 14.34 19.79
CA GLY A 240 -2.56 15.73 20.03
C GLY A 240 -2.39 16.60 18.77
N ASN A 241 -2.58 16.06 17.56
CA ASN A 241 -2.63 16.90 16.36
C ASN A 241 -3.89 17.75 16.34
N TYR A 242 -3.78 19.00 15.89
CA TYR A 242 -4.94 19.85 15.65
C TYR A 242 -5.37 19.80 14.19
N PHE A 243 -6.67 19.97 13.96
CA PHE A 243 -7.26 20.07 12.63
C PHE A 243 -8.26 21.23 12.59
N ALA A 244 -8.26 21.98 11.49
CA ALA A 244 -9.23 23.01 11.23
C ALA A 244 -10.35 22.46 10.33
N VAL A 245 -11.60 22.60 10.77
CA VAL A 245 -12.80 22.30 9.99
C VAL A 245 -13.23 23.57 9.27
N TYR A 246 -13.47 23.51 7.97
CA TYR A 246 -13.94 24.64 7.19
C TYR A 246 -14.97 24.25 6.13
N VAL A 247 -15.70 25.24 5.66
CA VAL A 247 -16.50 25.18 4.44
C VAL A 247 -15.94 26.17 3.43
N GLU A 248 -16.01 25.82 2.15
CA GLU A 248 -15.65 26.75 1.08
C GLU A 248 -16.76 27.80 0.90
N GLY A 249 -16.35 29.06 0.79
CA GLY A 249 -17.20 30.22 0.51
C GLY A 249 -17.10 30.65 -0.94
N GLU A 250 -17.01 31.95 -1.18
CA GLU A 250 -17.00 32.52 -2.53
C GLU A 250 -15.69 32.17 -3.28
N PRO A 251 -15.77 31.88 -4.60
CA PRO A 251 -14.59 31.76 -5.45
C PRO A 251 -13.87 33.10 -5.57
N ILE A 252 -12.55 33.06 -5.45
CA ILE A 252 -11.67 34.22 -5.58
C ILE A 252 -11.09 34.21 -7.00
N TYR A 253 -11.42 35.24 -7.76
CA TYR A 253 -10.93 35.39 -9.14
C TYR A 253 -9.77 36.38 -9.20
N GLY A 254 -8.81 36.07 -10.07
CA GLY A 254 -7.74 36.96 -10.44
C GLY A 254 -8.23 38.05 -11.37
N VAL A 255 -7.41 39.08 -11.56
CA VAL A 255 -7.73 40.20 -12.44
C VAL A 255 -7.92 39.75 -13.90
N LYS A 256 -7.39 38.58 -14.28
CA LYS A 256 -7.54 38.00 -15.63
C LYS A 256 -8.72 37.03 -15.72
N GLY A 257 -9.54 36.92 -14.68
CA GLY A 257 -10.72 36.05 -14.63
C GLY A 257 -10.42 34.58 -14.32
N GLU A 258 -9.18 34.24 -14.00
CA GLU A 258 -8.78 32.91 -13.54
C GLU A 258 -9.24 32.65 -12.10
N LEU A 259 -9.68 31.43 -11.79
CA LEU A 259 -10.00 31.04 -10.43
C LEU A 259 -8.70 30.88 -9.63
N LEU A 260 -8.43 31.80 -8.71
CA LEU A 260 -7.24 31.77 -7.84
C LEU A 260 -7.45 30.92 -6.59
N GLY A 261 -8.69 30.80 -6.13
CA GLY A 261 -8.98 30.03 -4.93
C GLY A 261 -10.45 30.09 -4.56
N VAL A 262 -10.75 29.57 -3.37
CA VAL A 262 -12.07 29.64 -2.76
C VAL A 262 -11.85 30.08 -1.32
N GLU A 263 -12.65 31.04 -0.86
CA GLU A 263 -12.58 31.51 0.52
C GLU A 263 -12.79 30.32 1.49
N LYS A 264 -12.00 30.23 2.56
CA LYS A 264 -12.17 29.20 3.59
C LYS A 264 -12.83 29.79 4.82
N ASN A 265 -14.03 29.31 5.13
CA ASN A 265 -14.77 29.69 6.33
C ASN A 265 -14.57 28.65 7.42
N TYR A 266 -13.62 28.90 8.34
CA TYR A 266 -13.30 27.99 9.44
C TYR A 266 -14.44 27.94 10.46
N ILE A 267 -14.91 26.72 10.77
CA ILE A 267 -16.06 26.42 11.63
C ILE A 267 -15.62 25.93 13.02
N ALA A 268 -14.53 25.16 13.08
CA ALA A 268 -14.03 24.60 14.33
C ALA A 268 -12.55 24.23 14.26
N VAL A 269 -11.92 24.15 15.43
CA VAL A 269 -10.62 23.54 15.65
C VAL A 269 -10.82 22.27 16.47
N LEU A 270 -10.25 21.18 16.00
CA LEU A 270 -10.31 19.86 16.60
C LEU A 270 -8.95 19.48 17.17
N GLU A 271 -8.91 18.73 18.27
CA GLU A 271 -7.70 18.06 18.79
C GLU A 271 -7.91 16.55 18.74
N VAL A 272 -6.98 15.84 18.10
CA VAL A 272 -7.08 14.39 17.91
C VAL A 272 -6.78 13.66 19.21
N GLU A 273 -7.70 12.80 19.64
CA GLU A 273 -7.59 11.99 20.85
C GLU A 273 -7.22 10.54 20.53
N GLU A 274 -7.84 9.97 19.49
CA GLU A 274 -7.65 8.58 19.09
C GLU A 274 -7.35 8.49 17.59
N VAL A 275 -6.40 7.63 17.22
CA VAL A 275 -5.96 7.45 15.83
C VAL A 275 -6.11 6.01 15.40
N TYR A 276 -6.70 5.83 14.22
CA TYR A 276 -6.79 4.57 13.49
C TYR A 276 -6.07 4.70 12.15
N PRO A 277 -5.82 3.60 11.41
CA PRO A 277 -5.06 3.66 10.15
C PRO A 277 -5.67 4.59 9.09
N GLN A 278 -7.00 4.70 9.01
CA GLN A 278 -7.68 5.45 7.94
C GLN A 278 -8.54 6.62 8.44
N TYR A 279 -8.70 6.79 9.76
CA TYR A 279 -9.50 7.86 10.35
C TYR A 279 -8.99 8.17 11.76
N SER A 280 -9.43 9.29 12.32
CA SER A 280 -9.17 9.65 13.73
C SER A 280 -10.43 10.20 14.39
N ILE A 281 -10.39 10.22 15.72
CA ILE A 281 -11.43 10.77 16.58
C ILE A 281 -10.82 11.95 17.31
N ALA A 282 -11.50 13.10 17.24
CA ALA A 282 -11.05 14.35 17.81
C ALA A 282 -12.13 15.01 18.65
N SER A 283 -11.74 15.79 19.65
CA SER A 283 -12.63 16.67 20.40
C SER A 283 -12.59 18.09 19.84
N VAL A 284 -13.70 18.82 19.99
CA VAL A 284 -13.78 20.22 19.54
C VAL A 284 -13.17 21.13 20.60
N VAL A 285 -12.08 21.81 20.26
CA VAL A 285 -11.35 22.73 21.16
C VAL A 285 -11.91 24.14 21.04
N LYS A 286 -12.26 24.55 19.81
CA LYS A 286 -12.79 25.89 19.50
C LYS A 286 -13.85 25.77 18.41
N GLY A 287 -14.95 26.50 18.53
CA GLY A 287 -16.02 26.53 17.52
C GLY A 287 -17.17 25.55 17.75
N LYS A 288 -18.16 25.57 16.85
CA LYS A 288 -19.39 24.77 16.94
C LYS A 288 -20.04 24.61 15.58
N GLY A 289 -20.93 23.61 15.44
CA GLY A 289 -21.70 23.41 14.21
C GLY A 289 -20.95 22.63 13.11
N VAL A 290 -20.00 21.79 13.52
CA VAL A 290 -19.33 20.80 12.67
C VAL A 290 -20.36 19.78 12.18
N MET A 291 -20.42 19.57 10.87
CA MET A 291 -21.35 18.65 10.20
C MET A 291 -20.59 17.63 9.36
N ARG A 292 -21.23 16.48 9.11
CA ARG A 292 -20.73 15.48 8.17
C ARG A 292 -20.54 16.11 6.79
N GLY A 293 -19.38 15.88 6.18
CA GLY A 293 -19.01 16.40 4.87
C GLY A 293 -18.24 17.73 4.90
N ASP A 294 -18.11 18.39 6.05
CA ASP A 294 -17.24 19.57 6.14
C ASP A 294 -15.79 19.20 5.83
N LYS A 295 -15.04 20.13 5.23
CA LYS A 295 -13.64 19.95 4.87
C LYS A 295 -12.75 20.11 6.10
N VAL A 296 -11.67 19.34 6.13
CA VAL A 296 -10.76 19.23 7.26
C VAL A 296 -9.33 19.31 6.75
N GLU A 297 -8.52 20.15 7.39
CA GLU A 297 -7.09 20.27 7.09
C GLU A 297 -6.25 20.34 8.37
N PRO A 298 -4.99 19.85 8.36
CA PRO A 298 -4.12 19.90 9.53
C PRO A 298 -3.89 21.35 10.01
N LEU A 299 -3.81 21.53 11.33
CA LEU A 299 -3.53 22.81 11.97
C LEU A 299 -2.40 22.62 12.99
N PHE A 300 -1.34 23.45 12.92
CA PHE A 300 -0.18 23.32 13.81
C PHE A 300 -0.27 24.23 15.04
N ASP A 301 -0.84 25.42 14.88
CA ASP A 301 -1.12 26.35 15.97
C ASP A 301 -2.63 26.60 16.05
N PRO A 302 -3.32 26.16 17.13
CA PRO A 302 -4.74 26.43 17.35
C PRO A 302 -5.09 27.93 17.33
N SER A 303 -4.12 28.79 17.63
CA SER A 303 -4.24 30.23 17.68
C SER A 303 -4.26 30.86 16.29
N ALA A 304 -3.73 30.18 15.27
CA ALA A 304 -3.67 30.69 13.89
C ALA A 304 -5.07 30.85 13.26
N VAL A 305 -6.06 30.11 13.75
CA VAL A 305 -7.48 30.34 13.40
C VAL A 305 -8.03 31.45 14.31
N GLU A 306 -7.68 32.69 13.99
CA GLU A 306 -8.10 33.87 14.77
C GLU A 306 -9.62 34.01 14.81
N LYS A 307 -10.29 33.80 13.67
CA LYS A 307 -11.75 33.91 13.52
C LYS A 307 -12.37 32.56 13.20
N ILE A 308 -13.32 32.16 14.03
CA ILE A 308 -14.27 31.09 13.71
C ILE A 308 -15.53 31.74 13.17
N ASN A 309 -15.86 31.40 11.93
CA ASN A 309 -17.05 31.89 11.28
C ASN A 309 -18.24 31.00 11.67
N ILE A 310 -19.36 31.63 12.02
CA ILE A 310 -20.63 30.91 12.10
C ILE A 310 -20.93 30.44 10.68
N ARG A 311 -21.24 29.14 10.51
CA ARG A 311 -21.60 28.57 9.22
C ARG A 311 -22.56 29.53 8.49
N PRO A 312 -22.20 30.02 7.29
CA PRO A 312 -23.09 30.86 6.50
C PRO A 312 -24.41 30.11 6.29
N ARG A 313 -25.52 30.71 6.71
CA ARG A 313 -26.84 30.18 6.41
C ARG A 313 -26.99 30.34 4.90
N ILE A 314 -26.83 29.27 4.14
CA ILE A 314 -27.16 29.29 2.71
C ILE A 314 -28.62 29.73 2.66
N LEU A 315 -28.85 30.98 2.25
CA LEU A 315 -30.16 31.47 1.89
C LEU A 315 -30.57 30.63 0.70
N ALA A 316 -31.47 29.68 0.94
CA ALA A 316 -32.21 29.05 -0.13
C ALA A 316 -33.07 30.14 -0.77
N GLU A 317 -32.53 30.83 -1.77
CA GLU A 317 -33.33 31.64 -2.69
C GLU A 317 -34.08 30.70 -3.64
N GLY A 318 -35.41 30.83 -3.65
CA GLY A 318 -36.19 30.55 -4.86
C GLY A 318 -37.15 29.35 -4.85
N ALA A 319 -38.16 29.35 -3.97
CA ALA A 319 -39.53 28.99 -4.36
C ALA A 319 -40.53 29.52 -3.31
N SER A 320 -40.99 30.73 -3.56
CA SER A 320 -42.10 31.40 -2.90
C SER A 320 -43.44 30.70 -3.14
N GLY A 321 -44.22 30.50 -2.08
CA GLY A 321 -45.63 30.13 -2.14
C GLY A 321 -46.25 30.10 -0.73
N SER A 322 -46.83 31.22 -0.32
CA SER A 322 -47.51 31.42 0.98
C SER A 322 -48.74 30.51 1.18
N PRO A 323 -49.20 30.32 2.43
CA PRO A 323 -50.16 29.28 2.80
C PRO A 323 -51.62 29.72 2.63
N SER A 324 -52.47 28.85 2.08
CA SER A 324 -53.93 28.98 2.14
C SER A 324 -54.55 27.80 2.89
N GLN A 325 -55.25 28.11 3.97
CA GLN A 325 -56.08 27.19 4.75
C GLN A 325 -57.21 26.58 3.89
N GLY A 326 -57.47 25.28 4.08
CA GLY A 326 -58.63 24.57 3.55
C GLY A 326 -58.83 23.24 4.29
N GLN A 327 -60.00 23.10 4.91
CA GLN A 327 -60.60 22.08 5.79
C GLN A 327 -60.21 20.58 5.69
N PRO A 328 -60.50 19.80 6.77
CA PRO A 328 -60.21 18.37 6.88
C PRO A 328 -61.25 17.50 6.15
N GLY A 329 -60.78 16.53 5.36
CA GLY A 329 -61.66 15.59 4.65
C GLY A 329 -60.92 14.34 4.17
N GLU A 330 -61.27 13.23 4.80
CA GLU A 330 -61.28 11.85 4.29
C GLU A 330 -59.94 11.18 3.91
N THR A 331 -59.51 10.28 4.80
CA THR A 331 -58.53 9.22 4.51
C THR A 331 -59.08 8.27 3.43
N PRO A 332 -58.34 8.00 2.34
CA PRO A 332 -58.72 6.97 1.38
C PRO A 332 -58.49 5.56 1.98
N PRO A 333 -59.30 4.55 1.59
CA PRO A 333 -59.26 3.23 2.20
C PRO A 333 -58.00 2.45 1.80
N PRO A 334 -57.59 1.45 2.61
CA PRO A 334 -56.42 0.64 2.29
C PRO A 334 -56.67 -0.24 1.05
N PRO A 335 -55.63 -0.54 0.25
CA PRO A 335 -55.75 -1.46 -0.87
C PRO A 335 -56.02 -2.90 -0.39
N PRO A 336 -56.71 -3.73 -1.20
CA PRO A 336 -57.20 -5.03 -0.78
C PRO A 336 -56.08 -6.06 -0.59
N SER A 337 -56.25 -6.87 0.46
CA SER A 337 -55.43 -8.04 0.80
C SER A 337 -55.56 -9.13 -0.26
N ALA A 338 -54.61 -9.20 -1.19
CA ALA A 338 -54.40 -10.36 -2.04
C ALA A 338 -53.41 -11.31 -1.34
N GLY A 339 -53.94 -12.40 -0.82
CA GLY A 339 -53.12 -13.55 -0.41
C GLY A 339 -52.52 -14.26 -1.63
N GLY A 340 -51.41 -14.95 -1.40
CA GLY A 340 -50.97 -16.04 -2.26
C GLY A 340 -49.73 -15.75 -3.10
N GLN A 341 -48.64 -16.40 -2.68
CA GLN A 341 -47.44 -16.76 -3.45
C GLN A 341 -46.36 -15.68 -3.58
N THR A 342 -45.44 -15.71 -2.61
CA THR A 342 -44.04 -15.35 -2.86
C THR A 342 -43.55 -16.10 -4.11
N PRO A 343 -42.86 -15.42 -5.06
CA PRO A 343 -42.18 -16.13 -6.13
C PRO A 343 -41.22 -17.16 -5.49
N PRO A 344 -41.10 -18.38 -6.04
CA PRO A 344 -40.15 -19.34 -5.49
C PRO A 344 -38.77 -18.68 -5.51
N PRO A 345 -37.94 -18.91 -4.48
CA PRO A 345 -36.57 -18.45 -4.51
C PRO A 345 -35.95 -18.95 -5.84
N PRO A 346 -35.09 -18.16 -6.49
CA PRO A 346 -34.37 -18.65 -7.66
C PRO A 346 -33.75 -20.00 -7.28
N PRO A 347 -33.78 -21.01 -8.16
CA PRO A 347 -33.14 -22.28 -7.86
C PRO A 347 -31.73 -21.94 -7.37
N PRO A 348 -31.25 -22.58 -6.28
CA PRO A 348 -29.89 -22.33 -5.84
C PRO A 348 -29.02 -22.43 -7.08
N PRO A 349 -28.11 -21.46 -7.33
CA PRO A 349 -27.20 -21.56 -8.46
C PRO A 349 -26.68 -22.99 -8.46
N PRO A 350 -26.75 -23.73 -9.59
CA PRO A 350 -26.40 -25.14 -9.59
C PRO A 350 -25.12 -25.23 -8.81
N ALA A 351 -25.16 -25.95 -7.66
CA ALA A 351 -24.06 -25.91 -6.69
C ALA A 351 -22.81 -25.96 -7.55
N PRO A 352 -21.98 -24.88 -7.58
CA PRO A 352 -20.87 -24.84 -8.50
C PRO A 352 -20.24 -26.18 -8.31
N GLN A 353 -20.20 -27.03 -9.35
CA GLN A 353 -19.67 -28.36 -9.18
C GLN A 353 -18.29 -28.07 -8.68
N SER A 354 -18.12 -28.20 -7.36
CA SER A 354 -16.99 -27.65 -6.69
C SER A 354 -16.03 -28.74 -7.05
N VAL A 355 -15.28 -28.50 -8.12
CA VAL A 355 -14.10 -29.25 -8.41
C VAL A 355 -13.25 -28.92 -7.21
N SER A 356 -13.45 -29.72 -6.16
CA SER A 356 -12.92 -29.46 -4.85
C SER A 356 -11.44 -29.32 -5.10
N ILE A 357 -10.83 -28.22 -4.68
CA ILE A 357 -9.40 -28.00 -4.88
C ILE A 357 -8.59 -29.19 -4.33
N LEU A 358 -9.18 -30.02 -3.46
CA LEU A 358 -8.68 -31.35 -3.05
C LEU A 358 -8.42 -32.33 -4.21
N ASN A 359 -9.18 -32.27 -5.30
CA ASN A 359 -9.04 -33.16 -6.46
C ASN A 359 -8.20 -32.57 -7.59
N THR A 360 -7.97 -31.26 -7.61
CA THR A 360 -7.28 -30.56 -8.72
C THR A 360 -6.02 -29.81 -8.32
N GLY A 361 -5.92 -29.38 -7.07
CA GLY A 361 -4.82 -28.56 -6.59
C GLY A 361 -3.53 -29.36 -6.42
N THR A 362 -2.39 -28.72 -6.66
CA THR A 362 -1.06 -29.30 -6.43
C THR A 362 -0.23 -28.49 -5.43
N THR A 363 -0.84 -27.51 -4.78
CA THR A 363 -0.21 -26.46 -3.98
C THR A 363 -0.56 -26.62 -2.50
N VAL A 364 -0.03 -25.72 -1.66
CA VAL A 364 -0.30 -25.70 -0.21
C VAL A 364 -1.77 -25.47 0.15
N GLU A 365 -2.56 -24.89 -0.74
CA GLU A 365 -4.01 -24.65 -0.56
C GLU A 365 -4.78 -25.95 -0.29
N VAL A 366 -4.33 -27.07 -0.89
CA VAL A 366 -4.91 -28.38 -0.64
C VAL A 366 -4.64 -28.85 0.79
N ILE A 367 -3.43 -28.58 1.30
CA ILE A 367 -2.98 -28.97 2.63
C ILE A 367 -3.77 -28.18 3.70
N GLU A 368 -4.10 -26.92 3.41
CA GLU A 368 -4.86 -26.05 4.32
C GLU A 368 -6.26 -26.58 4.61
N LEU A 369 -6.84 -27.33 3.68
CA LEU A 369 -8.19 -27.88 3.79
C LEU A 369 -8.24 -29.25 4.48
N TRP A 370 -7.09 -29.89 4.74
CA TRP A 370 -7.09 -31.19 5.42
C TRP A 370 -7.53 -31.05 6.88
N PRO A 371 -8.38 -31.98 7.37
CA PRO A 371 -8.85 -32.01 8.77
C PRO A 371 -7.78 -32.63 9.68
N ILE A 372 -6.61 -31.99 9.75
CA ILE A 372 -5.46 -32.37 10.56
C ILE A 372 -5.08 -31.23 11.52
N SER A 373 -4.28 -31.54 12.55
CA SER A 373 -3.85 -30.53 13.53
C SER A 373 -3.11 -29.37 12.86
N SER A 374 -3.26 -28.17 13.40
CA SER A 374 -2.61 -26.96 12.89
C SER A 374 -1.07 -27.10 12.84
N ASP A 375 -0.47 -27.78 13.81
CA ASP A 375 0.97 -28.01 13.83
C ASP A 375 1.44 -28.93 12.70
N LEU A 376 0.71 -30.03 12.47
CA LEU A 376 1.01 -30.95 11.37
C LEU A 376 0.81 -30.23 10.03
N LYS A 377 -0.27 -29.47 9.88
CA LYS A 377 -0.56 -28.65 8.70
C LYS A 377 0.57 -27.66 8.40
N ASN A 378 0.99 -26.88 9.40
CA ASN A 378 2.08 -25.92 9.27
C ASN A 378 3.41 -26.59 8.90
N ASN A 379 3.68 -27.79 9.43
CA ASN A 379 4.85 -28.58 9.04
C ASN A 379 4.77 -29.02 7.57
N LEU A 380 3.65 -29.61 7.14
CA LEU A 380 3.45 -30.06 5.76
C LEU A 380 3.54 -28.91 4.75
N ILE A 381 3.00 -27.73 5.08
CA ILE A 381 3.11 -26.51 4.25
C ILE A 381 4.58 -26.09 4.10
N ARG A 382 5.37 -26.11 5.19
CA ARG A 382 6.80 -25.78 5.14
C ARG A 382 7.59 -26.77 4.28
N LEU A 383 7.36 -28.07 4.47
CA LEU A 383 8.00 -29.13 3.67
C LEU A 383 7.62 -29.03 2.19
N HIS A 384 6.36 -28.72 1.90
CA HIS A 384 5.91 -28.52 0.53
C HIS A 384 6.60 -27.32 -0.14
N LYS A 385 6.68 -26.16 0.55
CA LYS A 385 7.37 -24.97 0.03
C LYS A 385 8.86 -25.24 -0.20
N ALA A 386 9.52 -25.90 0.74
CA ALA A 386 10.93 -26.29 0.60
C ALA A 386 11.16 -27.29 -0.54
N GLY A 387 10.28 -28.28 -0.68
CA GLY A 387 10.30 -29.25 -1.78
C GLY A 387 10.15 -28.57 -3.14
N TYR A 388 9.18 -27.65 -3.28
CA TYR A 388 8.94 -26.89 -4.51
C TYR A 388 10.12 -25.98 -4.85
N TYR A 389 10.67 -25.28 -3.85
CA TYR A 389 11.85 -24.43 -4.03
C TYR A 389 13.03 -25.24 -4.59
N ASN A 390 13.35 -26.38 -3.97
CA ASN A 390 14.45 -27.25 -4.43
C ASN A 390 14.19 -27.82 -5.82
N TYR A 391 12.95 -28.24 -6.10
CA TYR A 391 12.53 -28.68 -7.42
C TYR A 391 12.74 -27.59 -8.48
N SER A 392 12.35 -26.35 -8.20
CA SER A 392 12.51 -25.22 -9.14
C SER A 392 13.97 -24.89 -9.46
N LYS A 393 14.89 -25.21 -8.53
CA LYS A 393 16.34 -25.07 -8.71
C LYS A 393 17.00 -26.31 -9.32
N LYS A 394 16.21 -27.31 -9.73
CA LYS A 394 16.67 -28.63 -10.22
C LYS A 394 17.49 -29.43 -9.19
N ASN A 395 17.38 -29.09 -7.90
CA ASN A 395 17.99 -29.84 -6.80
C ASN A 395 17.11 -31.05 -6.44
N TYR A 396 16.98 -31.99 -7.38
CA TYR A 396 16.02 -33.09 -7.28
C TYR A 396 16.22 -34.00 -6.07
N SER A 397 17.47 -34.20 -5.62
CA SER A 397 17.77 -35.00 -4.42
C SER A 397 17.09 -34.40 -3.17
N LEU A 398 17.29 -33.10 -2.93
CA LEU A 398 16.69 -32.39 -1.80
C LEU A 398 15.17 -32.26 -1.96
N ALA A 399 14.67 -32.05 -3.18
CA ALA A 399 13.24 -32.01 -3.43
C ALA A 399 12.55 -33.33 -3.08
N ILE A 400 13.15 -34.46 -3.47
CA ILE A 400 12.68 -35.81 -3.10
C ILE A 400 12.65 -35.98 -1.59
N GLN A 401 13.71 -35.58 -0.88
CA GLN A 401 13.76 -35.69 0.58
C GLN A 401 12.62 -34.91 1.25
N ASN A 402 12.39 -33.65 0.83
CA ASN A 402 11.32 -32.82 1.39
C ASN A 402 9.93 -33.44 1.16
N TYR A 403 9.63 -33.91 -0.06
CA TYR A 403 8.33 -34.50 -0.35
C TYR A 403 8.15 -35.90 0.23
N LYS A 404 9.22 -36.72 0.33
CA LYS A 404 9.17 -38.00 1.06
C LYS A 404 8.86 -37.77 2.53
N LEU A 405 9.53 -36.81 3.17
CA LEU A 405 9.27 -36.48 4.56
C LEU A 405 7.85 -35.92 4.77
N ALA A 406 7.36 -35.09 3.84
CA ALA A 406 5.98 -34.61 3.86
C ALA A 406 4.96 -35.76 3.76
N PHE A 407 5.29 -36.80 3.00
CA PHE A 407 4.50 -38.02 2.91
C PHE A 407 4.59 -38.87 4.18
N GLU A 408 5.78 -39.08 4.73
CA GLU A 408 5.99 -39.86 5.96
C GLU A 408 5.37 -39.21 7.20
N SER A 409 5.35 -37.86 7.25
CA SER A 409 4.70 -37.09 8.31
C SER A 409 3.17 -37.21 8.27
N TYR A 410 2.61 -37.41 7.08
CA TYR A 410 1.18 -37.63 6.89
C TYR A 410 0.96 -38.52 5.67
N ASN A 411 0.75 -39.81 5.91
CA ASN A 411 0.59 -40.80 4.82
C ASN A 411 -0.65 -40.55 3.93
N GLY A 412 -1.55 -39.64 4.34
CA GLY A 412 -2.64 -39.14 3.51
C GLY A 412 -2.25 -38.04 2.51
N ASN A 413 -0.96 -37.67 2.43
CA ASN A 413 -0.47 -36.57 1.60
C ASN A 413 -0.31 -36.99 0.12
N TYR A 414 -1.44 -37.14 -0.58
CA TYR A 414 -1.45 -37.45 -2.02
C TYR A 414 -0.81 -36.35 -2.89
N VAL A 415 -0.73 -35.11 -2.40
CA VAL A 415 -0.04 -34.00 -3.07
C VAL A 415 1.47 -34.24 -3.11
N ALA A 416 2.08 -34.73 -2.03
CA ALA A 416 3.49 -35.11 -2.00
C ALA A 416 3.79 -36.26 -2.97
N CYS A 417 2.88 -37.26 -3.07
CA CYS A 417 2.97 -38.33 -4.06
C CYS A 417 3.01 -37.80 -5.50
N TYR A 418 2.20 -36.79 -5.83
CA TYR A 418 2.24 -36.15 -7.14
C TYR A 418 3.58 -35.51 -7.44
N TRP A 419 4.11 -34.73 -6.50
CA TRP A 419 5.40 -34.06 -6.66
C TRP A 419 6.58 -35.04 -6.73
N LEU A 420 6.59 -36.09 -5.92
CA LEU A 420 7.58 -37.16 -6.00
C LEU A 420 7.55 -37.82 -7.37
N GLY A 421 6.36 -38.16 -7.87
CA GLY A 421 6.23 -38.76 -9.20
C GLY A 421 6.74 -37.83 -10.30
N ARG A 422 6.43 -36.52 -10.21
CA ARG A 422 6.94 -35.52 -11.15
C ARG A 422 8.46 -35.39 -11.12
N ILE A 423 9.06 -35.34 -9.94
CA ILE A 423 10.52 -35.23 -9.79
C ILE A 423 11.21 -36.47 -10.37
N TYR A 424 10.74 -37.67 -10.02
CA TYR A 424 11.30 -38.91 -10.58
C TYR A 424 11.15 -38.99 -12.10
N TYR A 425 10.03 -38.52 -12.64
CA TYR A 425 9.81 -38.47 -14.09
C TYR A 425 10.84 -37.56 -14.78
N GLU A 426 11.10 -36.37 -14.24
CA GLU A 426 12.11 -35.44 -14.77
C GLU A 426 13.54 -35.96 -14.66
N MET A 427 13.82 -36.80 -13.67
CA MET A 427 15.10 -37.51 -13.56
C MET A 427 15.23 -38.70 -14.53
N GLY A 428 14.24 -38.95 -15.38
CA GLY A 428 14.18 -40.13 -16.27
C GLY A 428 13.82 -41.43 -15.57
N ARG A 429 13.50 -41.39 -14.27
CA ARG A 429 13.16 -42.54 -13.41
C ARG A 429 11.67 -42.86 -13.50
N ARG A 430 11.24 -43.30 -14.69
CA ARG A 430 9.82 -43.46 -15.04
C ARG A 430 9.08 -44.50 -14.18
N LYS A 431 9.74 -45.58 -13.76
CA LYS A 431 9.10 -46.64 -12.95
C LYS A 431 8.69 -46.09 -11.58
N GLU A 432 9.63 -45.42 -10.91
CA GLU A 432 9.40 -44.79 -9.60
C GLU A 432 8.37 -43.67 -9.69
N ALA A 433 8.36 -42.92 -10.80
CA ALA A 433 7.34 -41.90 -11.04
C ALA A 433 5.92 -42.46 -11.01
N ILE A 434 5.70 -43.56 -11.75
CA ILE A 434 4.41 -44.26 -11.84
C ILE A 434 4.03 -44.85 -10.47
N GLU A 435 4.99 -45.41 -9.74
CA GLU A 435 4.74 -45.96 -8.40
C GLU A 435 4.19 -44.92 -7.44
N TRP A 436 4.85 -43.74 -7.36
CA TRP A 436 4.38 -42.64 -6.51
C TRP A 436 3.03 -42.08 -6.94
N TRP A 437 2.80 -41.95 -8.24
CA TRP A 437 1.50 -41.56 -8.76
C TRP A 437 0.38 -42.56 -8.41
N ARG A 438 0.61 -43.86 -8.59
CA ARG A 438 -0.36 -44.90 -8.16
C ARG A 438 -0.62 -44.85 -6.66
N LYS A 439 0.43 -44.59 -5.86
CA LYS A 439 0.28 -44.36 -4.41
C LYS A 439 -0.62 -43.16 -4.12
N GLY A 440 -0.44 -42.04 -4.83
CA GLY A 440 -1.31 -40.87 -4.75
C GLY A 440 -2.79 -41.21 -5.04
N LEU A 441 -3.08 -42.00 -6.08
CA LEU A 441 -4.44 -42.43 -6.40
C LEU A 441 -5.03 -43.42 -5.40
N SER A 442 -4.21 -44.23 -4.74
CA SER A 442 -4.69 -45.11 -3.66
C SER A 442 -5.23 -44.33 -2.46
N ILE A 443 -4.75 -43.09 -2.27
CA ILE A 443 -5.17 -42.19 -1.18
C ILE A 443 -6.33 -41.30 -1.62
N ASN A 444 -6.21 -40.67 -2.80
CA ASN A 444 -7.30 -39.92 -3.43
C ASN A 444 -7.56 -40.47 -4.85
N PRO A 445 -8.52 -41.39 -5.01
CA PRO A 445 -8.87 -41.97 -6.30
C PRO A 445 -9.40 -40.95 -7.32
N ASN A 446 -9.78 -39.75 -6.88
CA ASN A 446 -10.30 -38.69 -7.74
C ASN A 446 -9.26 -37.61 -8.07
N TYR A 447 -7.99 -37.81 -7.71
CA TYR A 447 -6.96 -36.80 -7.90
C TYR A 447 -6.53 -36.65 -9.37
N GLU A 448 -7.07 -35.61 -10.02
CA GLU A 448 -6.92 -35.35 -11.46
C GLU A 448 -5.48 -35.12 -11.92
N PRO A 449 -4.62 -34.36 -11.20
CA PRO A 449 -3.23 -34.14 -11.62
C PRO A 449 -2.46 -35.44 -11.86
N VAL A 450 -2.70 -36.43 -11.01
CA VAL A 450 -2.06 -37.73 -11.13
C VAL A 450 -2.67 -38.57 -12.24
N LYS A 451 -4.01 -38.58 -12.39
CA LYS A 451 -4.67 -39.27 -13.51
C LYS A 451 -4.15 -38.75 -14.86
N ASN A 452 -4.02 -37.44 -15.00
CA ASN A 452 -3.50 -36.81 -16.21
C ASN A 452 -2.05 -37.24 -16.49
N LYS A 453 -1.19 -37.28 -15.47
CA LYS A 453 0.20 -37.73 -15.60
C LYS A 453 0.31 -39.21 -15.96
N LEU A 454 -0.49 -40.08 -15.35
CA LEU A 454 -0.51 -41.50 -15.70
C LEU A 454 -1.01 -41.74 -17.13
N LYS A 455 -2.01 -40.97 -17.58
CA LYS A 455 -2.50 -41.03 -18.97
C LYS A 455 -1.42 -40.59 -19.97
N GLU A 456 -0.73 -39.49 -19.68
CA GLU A 456 0.38 -38.96 -20.48
C GLU A 456 1.50 -40.01 -20.68
N VAL A 457 1.78 -40.80 -19.64
CA VAL A 457 2.80 -41.86 -19.71
C VAL A 457 2.21 -43.24 -20.04
N GLY A 458 0.96 -43.36 -20.47
CA GLY A 458 0.34 -44.63 -20.87
C GLY A 458 0.28 -45.70 -19.78
N ALA A 459 0.09 -45.28 -18.51
CA ALA A 459 0.09 -46.15 -17.33
C ALA A 459 -1.19 -46.03 -16.47
N LEU A 460 -2.22 -45.37 -17.01
CA LEU A 460 -3.54 -45.20 -16.39
C LEU A 460 -4.42 -46.43 -16.60
#